data_AF-A0AAQ3QLA2-F1
#
_entry.id   AF-A0AAQ3QLA2-F1
#
_cell.length_a   1.000
_cell.length_b   1.000
_cell.length_c   1.000
_cell.angle_alpha   90.00
_cell.angle_beta   90.00
_cell.angle_gamma   90.00
#
_symmetry.space_group_name_H-M   'P 1'
#
loop_
_entity.id
_entity.type
_entity.pdbx_description
1 polymer ?
#
loop_
_entity_poly.entity_id
_entity_poly.type
_entity_poly.pdbx_seq_one_letter_code
_entity_poly.pdbx_strand_id
1 'polypeptide(L)'
;MPRERGEPPAVRIYTVCDESRYLIVRNVPALGCGDELAKLFGSYGDIEECKPMDAEDCDPFTDVYWIKFSQVRNARFAKRKLDESIFLGNHLKVSYAPQFESFMDVKEKLEGRRKEVLGRMRSTGGRTEGSKAQVSNNPKSFERSCHQWLDPAPSIKYTKGAQFSHVSDTPLSHVSSNKEYFSSPSMNETVRLVREKLDKIQSRSETIETASASKRTKVVDLVLEYML
;
A
#
# COMPACT_ATOMS: atom_id res chain seq x y z
N MET A 1 8.35 1.62 -24.68
CA MET A 1 7.23 2.05 -25.53
C MET A 1 7.12 3.56 -25.48
N PRO A 2 7.45 4.28 -26.57
CA PRO A 2 7.18 5.71 -26.71
C PRO A 2 5.67 5.96 -26.64
N ARG A 3 5.23 7.06 -26.02
CA ARG A 3 3.81 7.47 -26.03
C ARG A 3 3.48 8.05 -27.40
N GLU A 4 2.60 7.41 -28.16
CA GLU A 4 1.95 8.08 -29.29
C GLU A 4 0.99 9.15 -28.78
N ARG A 5 1.08 10.35 -29.37
CA ARG A 5 0.26 11.51 -29.01
C ARG A 5 -1.16 11.30 -29.56
N GLY A 6 -2.03 10.67 -28.78
CA GLY A 6 -3.44 10.52 -29.15
C GLY A 6 -4.19 9.43 -28.40
N GLU A 7 -3.48 8.48 -27.78
CA GLU A 7 -4.12 7.42 -27.02
C GLU A 7 -4.41 7.88 -25.58
N PRO A 8 -5.63 7.68 -25.04
CA PRO A 8 -5.93 8.01 -23.65
C PRO A 8 -4.95 7.27 -22.73
N PRO A 9 -4.48 7.91 -21.63
CA PRO A 9 -3.50 7.31 -20.75
C PRO A 9 -3.99 5.95 -20.25
N ALA A 10 -3.38 4.86 -20.73
CA ALA A 10 -3.64 3.53 -20.21
C ALA A 10 -3.33 3.52 -18.70
N VAL A 11 -4.22 2.90 -17.91
CA VAL A 11 -4.01 2.75 -16.47
C VAL A 11 -2.76 1.89 -16.26
N ARG A 12 -1.67 2.52 -15.82
CA ARG A 12 -0.42 1.84 -15.48
C ARG A 12 -0.38 1.59 -13.99
N ILE A 13 -0.34 0.31 -13.62
CA ILE A 13 -0.10 -0.12 -12.25
C ILE A 13 1.42 -0.07 -12.03
N TYR A 14 1.87 0.73 -11.08
CA TYR A 14 3.26 0.76 -10.66
C TYR A 14 3.41 -0.02 -9.36
N THR A 15 4.33 -0.97 -9.38
CA THR A 15 4.73 -1.78 -8.25
C THR A 15 6.11 -1.36 -7.75
N VAL A 16 6.52 -1.91 -6.62
CA VAL A 16 7.87 -1.71 -6.05
C VAL A 16 8.95 -2.19 -7.01
N CYS A 17 8.64 -3.14 -7.90
CA CYS A 17 9.55 -3.67 -8.90
C CYS A 17 9.78 -2.69 -10.07
N ASP A 18 8.80 -1.83 -10.37
CA ASP A 18 8.89 -0.82 -11.43
C ASP A 18 9.67 0.43 -11.00
N GLU A 19 9.88 0.58 -9.69
CA GLU A 19 10.69 1.65 -9.11
C GLU A 19 12.14 1.20 -8.99
N SER A 20 13.06 2.14 -9.22
CA SER A 20 14.49 1.91 -9.06
C SER A 20 15.22 3.16 -8.59
N ARG A 21 16.38 2.97 -7.97
CA ARG A 21 17.37 4.04 -7.70
C ARG A 21 18.14 4.46 -8.97
N TYR A 22 18.07 3.64 -10.01
CA TYR A 22 18.70 3.87 -11.31
C TYR A 22 17.71 4.52 -12.27
N LEU A 23 18.13 5.63 -12.89
CA LEU A 23 17.37 6.36 -13.88
C LEU A 23 18.15 6.44 -15.20
N ILE A 24 17.41 6.33 -16.30
CA ILE A 24 17.89 6.67 -17.65
C ILE A 24 17.18 7.96 -18.07
N VAL A 25 17.98 8.95 -18.45
CA VAL A 25 17.52 10.24 -18.94
C VAL A 25 17.83 10.30 -20.43
N ARG A 26 16.80 10.34 -21.27
CA ARG A 26 16.93 10.52 -22.72
C ARG A 26 16.58 11.96 -23.10
N ASN A 27 16.95 12.34 -24.33
CA ASN A 27 16.70 13.66 -24.91
C ASN A 27 17.50 14.80 -24.24
N VAL A 28 18.69 14.49 -23.72
CA VAL A 28 19.63 15.50 -23.19
C VAL A 28 20.38 16.10 -24.38
N PRO A 29 20.51 17.43 -24.53
CA PRO A 29 21.28 17.99 -25.65
C PRO A 29 22.73 17.52 -25.65
N ALA A 30 23.25 17.13 -26.81
CA ALA A 30 24.64 16.70 -27.02
C ALA A 30 25.65 17.86 -27.01
N LEU A 31 25.51 18.76 -26.04
CA LEU A 31 26.38 19.92 -25.80
C LEU A 31 27.40 19.67 -24.68
N GLY A 32 27.47 18.44 -24.16
CA GLY A 32 28.33 18.10 -23.02
C GLY A 32 27.76 18.56 -21.67
N CYS A 33 26.44 18.67 -21.53
CA CYS A 33 25.75 19.18 -20.33
C CYS A 33 25.64 18.17 -19.18
N GLY A 34 26.55 17.19 -19.10
CA GLY A 34 26.51 16.14 -18.08
C GLY A 34 26.63 16.68 -16.65
N ASP A 35 27.46 17.69 -16.44
CA ASP A 35 27.67 18.31 -15.13
C ASP A 35 26.44 19.11 -14.67
N GLU A 36 25.81 19.83 -15.60
CA GLU A 36 24.57 20.57 -15.35
C GLU A 36 23.42 19.62 -15.04
N LEU A 37 23.35 18.49 -15.76
CA LEU A 37 22.39 17.43 -15.50
C LEU A 37 22.61 16.82 -14.12
N ALA A 38 23.85 16.49 -13.76
CA ALA A 38 24.19 15.97 -12.44
C ALA A 38 23.82 16.97 -11.33
N LYS A 39 24.08 18.27 -11.53
CA LYS A 39 23.68 19.33 -10.58
C LYS A 39 22.17 19.44 -10.45
N LEU A 40 21.43 19.37 -11.56
CA LEU A 40 19.98 19.42 -11.58
C LEU A 40 19.38 18.24 -10.80
N PHE A 41 19.80 17.01 -11.10
CA PHE A 41 19.33 15.82 -10.41
C PHE A 41 19.81 15.79 -8.94
N GLY A 42 20.98 16.34 -8.66
CA GLY A 42 21.57 16.42 -7.32
C GLY A 42 20.77 17.32 -6.37
N SER A 43 20.04 18.30 -6.90
CA SER A 43 19.12 19.12 -6.09
C SER A 43 17.99 18.33 -5.44
N TYR A 44 17.66 17.15 -5.98
CA TYR A 44 16.60 16.26 -5.48
C TYR A 44 17.13 15.17 -4.54
N GLY A 45 18.45 15.01 -4.43
CA GLY A 45 19.09 14.10 -3.48
C GLY A 45 20.46 13.62 -3.94
N ASP A 46 21.12 12.85 -3.07
CA ASP A 46 22.50 12.41 -3.30
C ASP A 46 22.62 11.45 -4.49
N ILE A 47 23.46 11.86 -5.45
CA ILE A 47 23.84 11.08 -6.62
C ILE A 47 25.16 10.37 -6.30
N GLU A 48 25.19 9.07 -6.52
CA GLU A 48 26.43 8.29 -6.44
C GLU A 48 27.21 8.36 -7.74
N GLU A 49 26.52 8.31 -8.87
CA GLU A 49 27.17 8.20 -10.17
C GLU A 49 26.28 8.76 -11.29
N CYS A 50 26.88 9.48 -12.23
CA CYS A 50 26.25 10.02 -13.42
C CYS A 50 27.20 9.77 -14.60
N LYS A 51 26.75 9.06 -15.63
CA LYS A 51 27.57 8.69 -16.80
C LYS A 51 26.76 8.78 -18.09
N PRO A 52 27.36 9.23 -19.21
CA PRO A 52 26.74 9.08 -20.52
C PRO A 52 26.63 7.58 -20.88
N MET A 53 25.56 7.21 -21.57
CA MET A 53 25.33 5.89 -22.13
C MET A 53 25.46 5.94 -23.66
N ASP A 54 26.61 5.50 -24.17
CA ASP A 54 26.89 5.49 -25.61
C ASP A 54 26.34 4.25 -26.34
N ALA A 55 25.81 3.28 -25.58
CA ALA A 55 25.36 1.98 -26.10
C ALA A 55 23.88 1.95 -26.54
N GLU A 56 23.11 2.99 -26.25
CA GLU A 56 21.71 3.12 -26.68
C GLU A 56 21.65 3.98 -27.95
N ASP A 57 20.67 3.73 -28.83
CA ASP A 57 20.46 4.54 -30.03
C ASP A 57 20.19 6.01 -29.65
N CYS A 58 21.22 6.84 -29.76
CA CYS A 58 21.14 8.29 -29.60
C CYS A 58 20.69 8.94 -30.91
N ASP A 59 19.76 9.90 -30.82
CA ASP A 59 19.45 10.79 -31.96
C ASP A 59 20.67 11.70 -32.21
N PRO A 60 20.97 12.16 -33.44
CA PRO A 60 22.22 12.86 -33.80
C PRO A 60 22.56 14.13 -32.99
N PHE A 61 21.66 14.63 -32.15
CA PHE A 61 21.84 15.82 -31.32
C PHE A 61 21.44 15.61 -29.85
N THR A 62 21.18 14.38 -29.45
CA THR A 62 20.75 14.08 -28.09
C THR A 62 21.51 12.91 -27.50
N ASP A 63 21.95 13.08 -26.27
CA ASP A 63 22.60 12.05 -25.48
C ASP A 63 21.62 11.40 -24.51
N VAL A 64 22.02 10.20 -24.08
CA VAL A 64 21.36 9.44 -23.02
C VAL A 64 22.30 9.37 -21.82
N TYR A 65 21.78 9.67 -20.64
CA TYR A 65 22.53 9.61 -19.40
C TYR A 65 21.95 8.56 -18.46
N TRP A 66 22.85 7.89 -17.76
CA TRP A 66 22.57 6.99 -16.66
C TRP A 66 22.91 7.66 -15.34
N ILE A 67 21.94 7.65 -14.42
CA ILE A 67 22.07 8.30 -13.11
C ILE A 67 21.72 7.28 -12.03
N LYS A 68 22.62 7.15 -11.05
CA LYS A 68 22.45 6.33 -9.86
C LYS A 68 22.28 7.21 -8.62
N PHE A 69 21.12 7.14 -8.00
CA PHE A 69 20.89 7.75 -6.70
C PHE A 69 21.35 6.84 -5.57
N SER A 70 21.68 7.44 -4.42
CA SER A 70 21.91 6.71 -3.18
C SER A 70 20.63 6.07 -2.63
N GLN A 71 19.50 6.78 -2.71
CA GLN A 71 18.21 6.29 -2.20
C GLN A 71 17.15 6.21 -3.30
N VAL A 72 16.38 5.11 -3.31
CA VAL A 72 15.23 4.93 -4.23
C VAL A 72 14.21 6.06 -4.08
N ARG A 73 14.00 6.58 -2.86
CA ARG A 73 13.04 7.68 -2.61
C ARG A 73 13.40 8.96 -3.38
N ASN A 74 14.69 9.28 -3.47
CA ASN A 74 15.18 10.47 -4.17
C ASN A 74 14.99 10.30 -5.67
N ALA A 75 15.34 9.12 -6.21
CA ALA A 75 15.08 8.80 -7.61
C ALA A 75 13.59 8.93 -7.98
N ARG A 76 12.67 8.49 -7.11
CA ARG A 76 11.23 8.66 -7.34
C ARG A 76 10.79 10.12 -7.40
N PHE A 77 11.37 10.95 -6.55
CA PHE A 77 11.05 12.36 -6.49
C PHE A 77 11.62 13.09 -7.72
N ALA A 78 12.88 12.83 -8.05
CA ALA A 78 13.55 13.34 -9.24
C ALA A 78 12.78 12.98 -10.51
N LYS A 79 12.46 11.69 -10.73
CA LYS A 79 11.67 11.26 -11.89
C LYS A 79 10.33 12.01 -11.95
N ARG A 80 9.58 12.09 -10.85
CA ARG A 80 8.26 12.75 -10.85
C ARG A 80 8.33 14.23 -11.22
N LYS A 81 9.43 14.90 -10.91
CA LYS A 81 9.61 16.35 -11.14
C LYS A 81 10.30 16.68 -12.46
N LEU A 82 11.20 15.81 -12.90
CA LEU A 82 12.05 16.06 -14.07
C LEU A 82 11.58 15.34 -15.33
N ASP A 83 10.72 14.33 -15.22
CA ASP A 83 10.11 13.70 -16.40
C ASP A 83 9.25 14.73 -17.15
N GLU A 84 9.49 14.86 -18.45
CA GLU A 84 8.92 15.86 -19.37
C GLU A 84 9.29 17.33 -19.04
N SER A 85 10.20 17.57 -18.08
CA SER A 85 10.69 18.92 -17.77
C SER A 85 11.59 19.47 -18.87
N ILE A 86 11.59 20.79 -19.04
CA ILE A 86 12.43 21.47 -20.05
C ILE A 86 13.84 21.64 -19.49
N PHE A 87 14.82 21.07 -20.18
CA PHE A 87 16.24 21.22 -19.91
C PHE A 87 16.92 21.70 -21.20
N LEU A 88 17.47 22.92 -21.15
CA LEU A 88 18.20 23.54 -22.28
C LEU A 88 17.43 23.48 -23.61
N GLY A 89 16.11 23.70 -23.55
CA GLY A 89 15.22 23.69 -24.73
C GLY A 89 14.59 22.34 -25.06
N ASN A 90 15.06 21.24 -24.46
CA ASN A 90 14.54 19.89 -24.70
C ASN A 90 13.69 19.36 -23.55
N HIS A 91 12.63 18.61 -23.84
CA HIS A 91 11.88 17.88 -22.81
C HIS A 91 12.62 16.60 -22.42
N LEU A 92 13.07 16.52 -21.18
CA LEU A 92 13.72 15.32 -20.67
C LEU A 92 12.74 14.15 -20.65
N LYS A 93 13.22 12.96 -21.01
CA LYS A 93 12.46 11.72 -20.87
C LYS A 93 13.14 10.86 -19.81
N VAL A 94 12.51 10.70 -18.64
CA VAL A 94 13.12 10.01 -17.49
C VAL A 94 12.43 8.67 -17.25
N SER A 95 13.16 7.58 -17.45
CA SER A 95 12.69 6.22 -17.20
C SER A 95 13.45 5.55 -16.07
N TYR A 96 12.76 4.75 -15.26
CA TYR A 96 13.44 3.85 -14.31
C TYR A 96 14.17 2.75 -15.07
N ALA A 97 15.26 2.27 -14.49
CA ALA A 97 16.07 1.22 -15.07
C ALA A 97 16.36 0.10 -14.06
N PRO A 98 15.34 -0.67 -13.64
CA PRO A 98 15.49 -1.75 -12.66
C PRO A 98 16.45 -2.86 -13.11
N GLN A 99 16.72 -2.97 -14.42
CA GLN A 99 17.67 -3.94 -14.98
C GLN A 99 19.13 -3.70 -14.55
N PHE A 100 19.46 -2.53 -14.00
CA PHE A 100 20.79 -2.22 -13.45
C PHE A 100 20.89 -2.43 -11.94
N GLU A 101 19.81 -2.90 -11.28
CA GLU A 101 19.85 -3.17 -9.85
C GLU A 101 20.71 -4.39 -9.52
N SER A 102 21.62 -4.22 -8.55
CA SER A 102 22.32 -5.34 -7.95
C SER A 102 21.43 -6.07 -6.93
N PHE A 103 21.80 -7.29 -6.55
CA PHE A 103 21.12 -8.03 -5.48
C PHE A 103 21.03 -7.23 -4.16
N MET A 104 22.09 -6.49 -3.83
CA MET A 104 22.13 -5.63 -2.65
C MET A 104 21.12 -4.49 -2.74
N ASP A 105 20.99 -3.86 -3.91
CA ASP A 105 20.03 -2.78 -4.13
C ASP A 105 18.59 -3.28 -3.98
N VAL A 106 18.29 -4.45 -4.54
CA VAL A 106 16.95 -5.06 -4.44
C VAL A 106 16.63 -5.37 -2.98
N LYS A 107 17.59 -5.91 -2.23
CA LYS A 107 17.44 -6.19 -0.80
C LYS A 107 17.11 -4.91 -0.03
N GLU A 108 17.90 -3.85 -0.20
CA GLU A 108 17.67 -2.56 0.45
C GLU A 108 16.30 -1.97 0.07
N LYS A 109 15.93 -2.04 -1.21
CA LYS A 109 14.63 -1.58 -1.72
C LYS A 109 13.46 -2.27 -1.00
N LEU A 110 13.51 -3.59 -0.87
CA LEU A 110 12.45 -4.38 -0.23
C LEU A 110 12.40 -4.15 1.29
N GLU A 111 13.56 -4.08 1.96
CA GLU A 111 13.63 -3.78 3.39
C GLU A 111 13.11 -2.37 3.70
N GLY A 112 13.52 -1.38 2.90
CA GLY A 112 13.03 -0.01 2.98
C GLY A 112 11.52 0.07 2.81
N ARG A 113 10.97 -0.69 1.86
CA ARG A 113 9.52 -0.77 1.65
C ARG A 113 8.80 -1.41 2.83
N ARG A 114 9.31 -2.53 3.37
CA ARG A 114 8.72 -3.19 4.56
C ARG A 114 8.67 -2.24 5.74
N LYS A 115 9.76 -1.49 5.99
CA LYS A 115 9.82 -0.50 7.06
C LYS A 115 8.84 0.65 6.85
N GLU A 116 8.72 1.15 5.63
CA GLU A 116 7.75 2.20 5.30
C GLU A 116 6.30 1.75 5.51
N VAL A 117 5.95 0.55 5.04
CA VAL A 117 4.61 -0.03 5.23
C VAL A 117 4.30 -0.20 6.71
N LEU A 118 5.21 -0.80 7.48
CA LEU A 118 5.04 -0.98 8.93
C LEU A 118 4.89 0.36 9.66
N GLY A 119 5.67 1.37 9.26
CA GLY A 119 5.55 2.72 9.80
C GLY A 119 4.15 3.32 9.58
N ARG A 120 3.59 3.19 8.37
CA ARG A 120 2.24 3.67 8.06
C ARG A 120 1.16 2.92 8.83
N MET A 121 1.30 1.61 9.00
CA MET A 121 0.36 0.80 9.79
C MET A 121 0.36 1.25 11.26
N ARG A 122 1.54 1.56 11.83
CA ARG A 122 1.64 2.06 13.21
C ARG A 122 1.05 3.46 13.36
N SER A 123 1.26 4.37 12.40
CA SER A 123 0.72 5.74 12.45
C SER A 123 -0.80 5.82 12.26
N THR A 124 -1.41 4.83 11.64
CA THR A 124 -2.87 4.79 11.42
C THR A 124 -3.63 4.17 12.59
N GLY A 125 -2.97 3.38 13.45
CA GLY A 125 -3.57 2.76 14.63
C GLY A 125 -3.54 3.58 15.94
N GLY A 126 -2.97 4.79 15.95
CA GLY A 126 -2.67 5.54 17.18
C GLY A 126 -3.33 6.92 17.33
N ARG A 127 -4.46 7.21 16.66
CA ARG A 127 -5.20 8.48 16.86
C ARG A 127 -6.48 8.25 17.67
N THR A 128 -6.31 8.05 18.97
CA THR A 128 -7.39 8.23 19.95
C THR A 128 -6.85 9.06 21.12
N GLU A 129 -7.49 10.22 21.32
CA GLU A 129 -7.51 11.11 22.50
C GLU A 129 -6.38 12.13 22.76
N GLY A 130 -6.71 13.40 22.48
CA GLY A 130 -6.70 14.51 23.45
C GLY A 130 -5.39 14.94 24.11
N SER A 131 -4.79 16.04 23.64
CA SER A 131 -4.10 17.01 24.49
C SER A 131 -4.10 18.40 23.84
N LYS A 132 -4.69 19.39 24.53
CA LYS A 132 -4.63 20.82 24.23
C LYS A 132 -3.42 21.44 24.95
N ALA A 133 -2.93 22.56 24.39
CA ALA A 133 -2.02 23.59 24.93
C ALA A 133 -0.50 23.24 24.84
N GLN A 134 0.44 24.11 24.44
CA GLN A 134 0.50 25.57 24.38
C GLN A 134 1.33 26.12 23.20
N VAL A 135 1.05 27.37 22.83
CA VAL A 135 1.85 28.27 21.98
C VAL A 135 3.02 28.86 22.79
N SER A 136 4.24 28.81 22.24
CA SER A 136 5.35 29.76 22.50
C SER A 136 6.40 29.67 21.36
N ASN A 137 7.18 30.73 21.18
CA ASN A 137 7.68 31.27 19.91
C ASN A 137 8.98 30.64 19.31
N ASN A 138 9.10 30.81 17.98
CA ASN A 138 10.13 30.42 16.96
C ASN A 138 11.57 31.01 17.21
N PRO A 139 12.67 30.76 16.42
CA PRO A 139 12.75 30.05 15.13
C PRO A 139 14.00 29.18 14.76
N LYS A 140 13.82 28.43 13.63
CA LYS A 140 14.77 27.89 12.61
C LYS A 140 15.18 26.41 12.69
N SER A 141 14.57 25.56 11.83
CA SER A 141 15.24 24.96 10.65
C SER A 141 14.45 23.78 10.03
N PHE A 142 14.37 23.85 8.69
CA PHE A 142 14.07 22.81 7.70
C PHE A 142 12.65 22.21 7.63
N GLU A 143 11.85 22.82 6.76
CA GLU A 143 10.50 22.42 6.39
C GLU A 143 10.40 20.98 5.86
N ARG A 144 9.69 20.16 6.63
CA ARG A 144 8.84 19.09 6.11
C ARG A 144 7.44 19.67 5.94
N SER A 145 6.93 19.78 4.71
CA SER A 145 5.49 19.68 4.41
C SER A 145 5.29 19.60 2.90
N CYS A 146 5.01 18.45 2.29
CA CYS A 146 3.67 17.83 2.19
C CYS A 146 2.56 18.81 1.82
N HIS A 147 2.59 19.31 0.58
CA HIS A 147 1.43 19.87 -0.08
C HIS A 147 0.84 18.88 -1.08
N GLN A 148 -0.42 18.53 -0.80
CA GLN A 148 -1.54 18.41 -1.74
C GLN A 148 -1.48 17.33 -2.84
N TRP A 149 -2.19 16.23 -2.61
CA TRP A 149 -2.88 15.47 -3.67
C TRP A 149 -4.30 15.22 -3.19
N LEU A 150 -5.26 16.00 -3.68
CA LEU A 150 -6.68 15.71 -3.64
C LEU A 150 -7.32 16.42 -4.84
N ASP A 151 -7.65 15.66 -5.89
CA ASP A 151 -8.77 16.00 -6.76
C ASP A 151 -10.05 15.35 -6.20
N PRO A 152 -11.23 15.98 -6.38
CA PRO A 152 -12.41 15.67 -5.58
C PRO A 152 -13.24 14.53 -6.19
N ALA A 153 -13.54 13.52 -5.37
CA ALA A 153 -14.64 12.57 -5.62
C ALA A 153 -15.77 12.85 -4.58
N PRO A 154 -17.04 12.70 -4.97
CA PRO A 154 -18.17 13.32 -4.27
C PRO A 154 -18.39 12.72 -2.88
N SER A 155 -18.73 13.59 -1.94
CA SER A 155 -18.81 13.28 -0.52
C SER A 155 -19.90 12.25 -0.22
N ILE A 156 -19.52 11.12 0.35
CA ILE A 156 -20.43 10.29 1.15
C ILE A 156 -20.00 10.46 2.60
N LYS A 157 -20.77 11.27 3.34
CA LYS A 157 -20.57 11.52 4.77
C LYS A 157 -21.14 10.32 5.55
N TYR A 158 -20.27 9.51 6.16
CA TYR A 158 -20.68 8.63 7.26
C TYR A 158 -19.84 8.90 8.51
N THR A 159 -20.55 9.09 9.60
CA THR A 159 -20.12 9.50 10.93
C THR A 159 -19.48 8.36 11.71
N LYS A 160 -18.48 8.71 12.53
CA LYS A 160 -17.69 7.88 13.45
C LYS A 160 -18.50 7.18 14.57
N GLY A 161 -17.97 6.04 15.02
CA GLY A 161 -18.18 5.39 16.34
C GLY A 161 -18.22 3.86 16.16
N ALA A 162 -17.50 2.97 16.83
CA ALA A 162 -16.84 3.02 18.13
C ALA A 162 -15.64 2.03 18.18
N GLN A 163 -14.89 2.13 19.28
CA GLN A 163 -13.59 1.53 19.60
C GLN A 163 -13.56 -0.01 19.62
N PHE A 164 -12.44 -0.62 19.20
CA PHE A 164 -12.15 -2.04 19.38
C PHE A 164 -10.97 -2.19 20.35
N SER A 165 -11.25 -2.66 21.57
CA SER A 165 -10.23 -3.08 22.51
C SER A 165 -9.99 -4.59 22.40
N HIS A 166 -8.70 -4.94 22.33
CA HIS A 166 -8.07 -6.14 22.88
C HIS A 166 -8.83 -7.48 22.72
N VAL A 167 -8.50 -8.24 21.68
CA VAL A 167 -8.84 -9.67 21.59
C VAL A 167 -7.66 -10.51 22.08
N SER A 168 -7.76 -10.95 23.32
CA SER A 168 -7.16 -12.20 23.79
C SER A 168 -8.06 -13.36 23.34
N ASP A 169 -7.46 -14.38 22.74
CA ASP A 169 -8.10 -15.61 22.32
C ASP A 169 -8.98 -16.20 23.43
N THR A 170 -10.30 -16.21 23.20
CA THR A 170 -11.27 -16.99 23.98
C THR A 170 -12.33 -17.58 23.04
N PRO A 171 -12.86 -18.77 23.37
CA PRO A 171 -13.71 -19.53 22.45
C PRO A 171 -15.02 -18.80 22.21
N LEU A 172 -15.55 -18.97 20.99
CA LEU A 172 -16.81 -18.42 20.47
C LEU A 172 -17.85 -18.14 21.59
N SER A 173 -17.87 -16.90 22.08
CA SER A 173 -18.72 -16.52 23.19
C SER A 173 -20.14 -16.34 22.70
N HIS A 174 -21.07 -17.08 23.31
CA HIS A 174 -22.50 -16.90 23.12
C HIS A 174 -22.87 -15.46 23.50
N VAL A 175 -23.19 -14.65 22.49
CA VAL A 175 -23.46 -13.22 22.64
C VAL A 175 -24.81 -13.01 23.33
N SER A 176 -24.82 -12.25 24.44
CA SER A 176 -26.02 -11.94 25.23
C SER A 176 -27.13 -11.28 24.38
N SER A 177 -28.37 -11.69 24.63
CA SER A 177 -29.50 -11.60 23.68
C SER A 177 -30.03 -10.20 23.35
N ASN A 178 -29.71 -9.17 24.14
CA ASN A 178 -30.43 -7.90 24.07
C ASN A 178 -29.57 -6.65 23.79
N LYS A 179 -28.35 -6.82 23.26
CA LYS A 179 -27.47 -5.66 22.98
C LYS A 179 -27.66 -5.13 21.55
N GLU A 180 -27.90 -3.82 21.43
CA GLU A 180 -27.82 -3.06 20.18
C GLU A 180 -26.35 -2.69 19.91
N TYR A 181 -25.86 -3.00 18.71
CA TYR A 181 -24.43 -2.89 18.37
C TYR A 181 -24.13 -1.68 17.50
N PHE A 182 -25.12 -1.21 16.74
CA PHE A 182 -24.98 -0.12 15.79
C PHE A 182 -25.88 1.04 16.17
N SER A 183 -25.47 2.27 15.85
CA SER A 183 -26.29 3.46 16.09
C SER A 183 -27.50 3.59 15.16
N SER A 184 -27.59 2.77 14.11
CA SER A 184 -28.72 2.75 13.17
C SER A 184 -29.70 1.60 13.50
N PRO A 185 -31.00 1.89 13.63
CA PRO A 185 -32.01 0.86 13.95
C PRO A 185 -32.09 -0.26 12.91
N SER A 186 -31.96 0.07 11.62
CA SER A 186 -32.04 -0.88 10.51
C SER A 186 -30.91 -1.93 10.55
N MET A 187 -29.70 -1.54 10.95
CA MET A 187 -28.59 -2.49 11.06
C MET A 187 -28.78 -3.43 12.25
N ASN A 188 -29.29 -2.93 13.37
CA ASN A 188 -29.61 -3.78 14.53
C ASN A 188 -30.74 -4.77 14.22
N GLU A 189 -31.73 -4.38 13.41
CA GLU A 189 -32.79 -5.28 12.94
C GLU A 189 -32.24 -6.41 12.07
N THR A 190 -31.31 -6.09 11.16
CA THR A 190 -30.64 -7.09 10.31
C THR A 190 -29.86 -8.08 11.16
N VAL A 191 -29.14 -7.59 12.18
CA VAL A 191 -28.41 -8.44 13.13
C VAL A 191 -29.36 -9.36 13.89
N ARG A 192 -30.53 -8.86 14.33
CA ARG A 192 -31.55 -9.68 15.00
C ARG A 192 -32.09 -10.79 14.09
N LEU A 193 -32.33 -10.49 12.82
CA LEU A 193 -32.79 -11.46 11.83
C LEU A 193 -31.75 -12.56 11.56
N VAL A 194 -30.47 -12.19 11.47
CA VAL A 194 -29.38 -13.16 11.28
C VAL A 194 -29.26 -14.09 12.49
N ARG A 195 -29.39 -13.55 13.71
CA ARG A 195 -29.38 -14.34 14.95
C ARG A 195 -30.52 -15.35 15.00
N GLU A 196 -31.75 -14.91 14.76
CA GLU A 196 -32.91 -15.79 14.74
C GLU A 196 -32.73 -16.96 13.74
N LYS A 197 -32.13 -16.67 12.58
CA LYS A 197 -31.82 -17.72 11.59
C LYS A 197 -30.76 -18.70 12.09
N LEU A 198 -29.72 -18.24 12.79
CA LEU A 198 -28.69 -19.11 13.36
C LEU A 198 -29.26 -19.99 14.49
N ASP A 199 -30.08 -19.43 15.38
CA ASP A 199 -30.74 -20.18 16.46
C ASP A 199 -31.69 -21.25 15.89
N LYS A 200 -32.37 -20.93 14.78
CA LYS A 200 -33.23 -21.87 14.07
C LYS A 200 -32.45 -23.00 13.39
N ILE A 201 -31.22 -22.74 12.96
CA ILE A 201 -30.33 -23.78 12.43
C ILE A 201 -29.84 -24.67 13.58
N GLN A 202 -29.43 -24.07 14.70
CA GLN A 202 -28.89 -24.79 15.85
C GLN A 202 -29.93 -25.70 16.53
N SER A 203 -31.16 -25.20 16.73
CA SER A 203 -32.28 -25.99 17.24
C SER A 203 -32.66 -27.14 16.28
N ARG A 204 -32.55 -26.94 14.97
CA ARG A 204 -32.81 -28.00 13.99
C ARG A 204 -31.73 -29.08 14.02
N SER A 205 -30.46 -28.74 14.27
CA SER A 205 -29.40 -29.74 14.48
C SER A 205 -29.59 -30.55 15.77
N GLU A 206 -29.97 -29.92 16.88
CA GLU A 206 -30.21 -30.62 18.15
C GLU A 206 -31.40 -31.62 18.07
N THR A 207 -32.41 -31.29 17.26
CA THR A 207 -33.56 -32.19 17.01
C THR A 207 -33.16 -33.42 16.16
N ILE A 208 -32.11 -33.33 15.34
CA ILE A 208 -31.63 -34.45 14.50
C ILE A 208 -30.69 -35.36 15.31
N GLU A 209 -29.85 -34.81 16.18
CA GLU A 209 -28.95 -35.61 17.01
C GLU A 209 -29.71 -36.46 18.05
N THR A 210 -30.75 -35.91 18.67
CA THR A 210 -31.62 -36.65 19.62
C THR A 210 -32.38 -37.81 18.98
N ALA A 211 -32.79 -37.69 17.70
CA ALA A 211 -33.40 -38.79 16.96
C ALA A 211 -32.39 -39.89 16.52
N SER A 212 -31.12 -39.51 16.35
CA SER A 212 -30.03 -40.44 15.96
C SER A 212 -29.49 -41.26 17.14
N ALA A 213 -29.52 -40.71 18.35
CA ALA A 213 -29.06 -41.38 19.56
C ALA A 213 -29.95 -42.58 19.93
N SER A 214 -31.26 -42.52 19.62
CA SER A 214 -32.20 -43.62 19.92
C SER A 214 -31.99 -44.88 19.05
N LYS A 215 -31.31 -44.76 17.90
CA LYS A 215 -31.04 -45.91 17.00
C LYS A 215 -29.74 -46.65 17.30
N ARG A 216 -28.81 -46.08 18.09
CA ARG A 216 -27.53 -46.74 18.40
C ARG A 216 -27.59 -47.73 19.56
N THR A 217 -28.61 -47.67 20.42
CA THR A 217 -28.73 -48.61 21.55
C THR A 217 -29.07 -50.05 21.13
N LYS A 218 -29.64 -50.27 19.94
CA LYS A 218 -30.04 -51.62 19.49
C LYS A 218 -28.94 -52.46 18.83
N VAL A 219 -27.76 -51.90 18.57
CA VAL A 219 -26.67 -52.63 17.87
C VAL A 219 -25.60 -53.15 18.84
N VAL A 220 -25.57 -52.67 20.08
CA VAL A 220 -24.52 -53.05 21.05
C VAL A 220 -24.80 -54.39 21.72
N ASP A 221 -26.06 -54.85 21.78
CA ASP A 221 -26.41 -56.14 22.40
C ASP A 221 -26.14 -57.37 21.51
N LEU A 222 -25.93 -57.19 20.20
CA LEU A 222 -25.72 -58.32 19.27
C LEU A 222 -24.25 -58.75 19.13
N VAL A 223 -23.31 -58.07 19.79
CA VAL A 223 -21.87 -58.38 19.66
C VAL A 223 -21.33 -59.16 20.86
N LEU A 224 -22.09 -59.29 21.96
CA LEU A 224 -21.62 -60.02 23.16
C LEU A 224 -21.96 -61.52 23.17
N GLU A 225 -22.77 -62.04 22.24
CA GLU A 225 -23.16 -63.46 22.22
C GLU A 225 -22.25 -64.36 21.36
N TYR A 226 -21.20 -63.81 20.73
CA TYR A 226 -20.28 -64.56 19.85
C TYR A 226 -18.85 -64.67 20.40
N MET A 227 -18.65 -64.48 21.71
CA MET A 227 -17.36 -64.64 22.40
C MET A 227 -17.51 -65.46 23.68
N LEU A 228 -18.13 -66.65 23.59
CA LEU A 228 -18.07 -67.72 24.58
C LEU A 228 -18.02 -69.08 23.88
#